data_AF-A0A814CTK5-F1
#
_entry.id   AF-A0A814CTK5-F1
#
_cell.length_a   1.000
_cell.length_b   1.000
_cell.length_c   1.000
_cell.angle_alpha   90.00
_cell.angle_beta   90.00
_cell.angle_gamma   90.00
#
_symmetry.space_group_name_H-M   'P 1'
#
loop_
_entity.id
_entity.type
_entity.pdbx_description
1 polymer ?
#
loop_
_entity_poly.entity_id
_entity_poly.type
_entity_poly.pdbx_seq_one_letter_code
_entity_poly.pdbx_strand_id
1 'polypeptide(L)'
;MQLSRTYPAEQQCLRSTTSAQYTDVGRNSCCYRLLHRRHYCRRMFALNHCSFRTCLVIIVLCSFIVYYHSWRQTNLLDISRQPSKSVRILYLVRTSARFYEKRLTYLLETWIALVKSDTFFVTDTPLPNIEQDHMILTKETCGLDAHTMGNLCCKTAHDFQLYRRHISTYDWFCHFDDDQYVNVDNLQNYLSTLNFNTPYYIGHVGAEADVPFYEHVLLERHLHDFPPSPLIRQFMELVCVG
;
A
#
# COMPACT_ATOMS: atom_id res chain seq x y z
N MET A 1 -8.52 38.55 -30.72
CA MET A 1 -8.73 39.87 -31.35
C MET A 1 -9.43 40.74 -30.31
N GLN A 2 -8.69 41.35 -29.41
CA GLN A 2 -9.21 42.35 -28.46
C GLN A 2 -8.58 43.70 -28.82
N LEU A 3 -9.35 44.44 -29.60
CA LEU A 3 -9.30 45.90 -29.68
C LEU A 3 -9.89 46.42 -28.36
N SER A 4 -9.52 47.54 -27.75
CA SER A 4 -8.47 48.54 -27.93
C SER A 4 -8.84 49.67 -26.96
N ARG A 5 -7.85 50.25 -26.26
CA ARG A 5 -7.70 51.68 -25.87
C ARG A 5 -8.86 52.31 -25.04
N THR A 6 -8.61 53.08 -23.98
CA THR A 6 -7.90 54.37 -24.00
C THR A 6 -7.50 54.84 -22.59
N TYR A 7 -6.32 55.46 -22.51
CA TYR A 7 -5.77 56.38 -21.49
C TYR A 7 -6.58 57.71 -21.39
N PRO A 8 -6.25 58.79 -20.60
CA PRO A 8 -5.05 59.06 -19.76
C PRO A 8 -5.23 59.85 -18.42
N ALA A 9 -4.13 59.86 -17.64
CA ALA A 9 -3.42 60.96 -16.93
C ALA A 9 -4.06 61.92 -15.89
N GLU A 10 -3.27 62.11 -14.82
CA GLU A 10 -2.99 63.34 -14.00
C GLU A 10 -4.15 63.90 -13.16
N GLN A 11 -4.02 64.46 -11.96
CA GLN A 11 -3.00 65.17 -11.13
C GLN A 11 -3.64 65.20 -9.70
N GLN A 12 -3.01 65.32 -8.53
CA GLN A 12 -2.25 66.47 -8.00
C GLN A 12 -2.04 66.30 -6.46
N CYS A 13 -0.98 66.95 -5.96
CA CYS A 13 -0.86 67.68 -4.69
C CYS A 13 -0.88 66.96 -3.31
N LEU A 14 0.19 67.17 -2.51
CA LEU A 14 0.19 68.16 -1.42
C LEU A 14 1.51 68.15 -0.61
N ARG A 15 2.12 69.36 -0.50
CA ARG A 15 2.75 70.00 0.69
C ARG A 15 3.97 69.30 1.36
N SER A 16 5.00 69.98 1.87
CA SER A 16 5.21 71.40 2.19
C SER A 16 6.64 71.62 2.71
N THR A 17 7.25 72.77 2.36
CA THR A 17 8.07 73.72 3.18
C THR A 17 9.30 73.22 3.95
N THR A 18 10.49 73.84 3.99
CA THR A 18 10.94 75.26 4.09
C THR A 18 12.46 75.29 3.72
N SER A 19 12.98 76.10 2.79
CA SER A 19 13.44 77.51 2.86
C SER A 19 14.59 77.88 3.83
N ALA A 20 15.77 78.21 3.27
CA ALA A 20 16.68 79.34 3.58
C ALA A 20 18.10 79.04 2.99
N GLN A 21 18.58 79.70 1.92
CA GLN A 21 19.36 80.97 1.90
C GLN A 21 20.65 80.89 2.77
N TYR A 22 21.88 81.26 2.38
CA TYR A 22 22.39 82.33 1.51
C TYR A 22 23.95 82.22 1.36
N THR A 23 24.50 82.59 0.19
CA THR A 23 25.86 83.14 -0.19
C THR A 23 27.16 82.59 0.42
N ASP A 24 28.23 82.22 -0.31
CA ASP A 24 29.07 82.81 -1.40
C ASP A 24 30.48 83.21 -0.87
N VAL A 25 31.46 83.13 -1.77
CA VAL A 25 32.81 83.72 -1.77
C VAL A 25 33.99 82.85 -1.31
N GLY A 26 34.78 82.40 -2.30
CA GLY A 26 36.17 82.87 -2.39
C GLY A 26 37.35 81.87 -2.31
N ARG A 27 37.96 81.66 -3.48
CA ARG A 27 39.42 81.65 -3.76
C ARG A 27 40.33 80.42 -3.53
N ASN A 28 41.00 80.09 -4.65
CA ASN A 28 42.43 79.81 -4.86
C ASN A 28 42.93 78.35 -5.06
N SER A 29 43.07 78.03 -6.36
CA SER A 29 44.31 77.66 -7.07
C SER A 29 45.26 76.56 -6.57
N CYS A 30 45.38 75.49 -7.37
CA CYS A 30 46.65 74.95 -7.94
C CYS A 30 46.33 73.90 -9.02
N CYS A 31 46.51 74.20 -10.31
CA CYS A 31 47.70 73.94 -11.13
C CYS A 31 47.85 72.49 -11.66
N TYR A 32 47.49 72.37 -12.95
CA TYR A 32 48.18 71.67 -14.05
C TYR A 32 48.03 70.17 -14.36
N ARG A 33 47.83 69.98 -15.69
CA ARG A 33 48.20 68.87 -16.58
C ARG A 33 47.23 67.69 -16.74
N LEU A 34 46.35 67.90 -17.72
CA LEU A 34 46.13 66.99 -18.86
C LEU A 34 47.18 65.90 -18.99
N LEU A 35 46.77 64.63 -19.07
CA LEU A 35 47.19 63.67 -20.09
C LEU A 35 46.27 62.43 -20.07
N HIS A 36 45.77 62.11 -21.27
CA HIS A 36 45.28 60.82 -21.73
C HIS A 36 43.96 60.21 -21.20
N ARG A 37 42.91 60.56 -21.96
CA ARG A 37 41.96 59.58 -22.52
C ARG A 37 42.69 58.30 -22.96
N ARG A 38 42.31 57.17 -22.36
CA ARG A 38 42.12 55.83 -22.96
C ARG A 38 42.04 54.84 -21.80
N HIS A 39 40.86 54.49 -21.29
CA HIS A 39 40.60 53.21 -20.60
C HIS A 39 39.10 52.95 -20.32
N TYR A 40 38.18 53.55 -21.08
CA TYR A 40 36.76 53.16 -21.08
C TYR A 40 36.49 52.31 -22.33
N CYS A 41 36.83 51.01 -22.27
CA CYS A 41 36.28 49.90 -23.07
C CYS A 41 37.23 48.71 -23.00
N ARG A 42 37.21 47.98 -21.89
CA ARG A 42 37.62 46.56 -21.77
C ARG A 42 37.29 46.02 -20.38
N ARG A 43 36.03 46.15 -19.97
CA ARG A 43 35.44 45.40 -18.84
C ARG A 43 33.97 45.10 -19.14
N MET A 44 33.72 44.49 -20.28
CA MET A 44 32.54 43.66 -20.53
C MET A 44 33.10 42.36 -21.09
N PHE A 45 32.61 41.21 -20.61
CA PHE A 45 33.09 39.84 -20.87
C PHE A 45 34.25 39.33 -20.00
N ALA A 46 34.04 39.29 -18.68
CA ALA A 46 34.81 38.37 -17.79
C ALA A 46 34.05 37.95 -16.53
N LEU A 47 32.72 38.00 -16.57
CA LEU A 47 31.82 37.37 -15.60
C LEU A 47 30.81 36.65 -16.48
N ASN A 48 30.78 35.31 -16.47
CA ASN A 48 29.59 34.48 -16.84
C ASN A 48 29.88 32.98 -17.07
N HIS A 49 31.13 32.49 -17.10
CA HIS A 49 31.37 31.05 -17.23
C HIS A 49 31.53 30.29 -15.89
N CYS A 50 31.98 30.98 -14.83
CA CYS A 50 32.10 30.38 -13.50
C CYS A 50 30.72 30.21 -12.84
N SER A 51 29.87 31.25 -12.91
CA SER A 51 28.51 31.27 -12.36
C SER A 51 27.60 30.16 -12.94
N PHE A 52 27.69 29.87 -14.24
CA PHE A 52 26.87 28.83 -14.87
C PHE A 52 27.24 27.42 -14.41
N ARG A 53 28.54 27.11 -14.32
CA ARG A 53 29.00 25.80 -13.80
C ARG A 53 28.62 25.62 -12.33
N THR A 54 28.74 26.68 -11.52
CA THR A 54 28.32 26.65 -10.12
C THR A 54 26.81 26.46 -10.00
N CYS A 55 26.00 27.17 -10.80
CA CYS A 55 24.54 26.98 -10.84
C CYS A 55 24.14 25.57 -11.26
N LEU A 56 24.81 25.00 -12.27
CA LEU A 56 24.49 23.65 -12.75
C LEU A 56 24.81 22.58 -11.69
N VAL A 57 25.93 22.73 -10.97
CA VAL A 57 26.27 21.86 -9.83
C VAL A 57 25.23 22.00 -8.71
N ILE A 58 24.80 23.23 -8.38
CA ILE A 58 23.77 23.47 -7.37
C ILE A 58 22.44 22.83 -7.78
N ILE A 59 22.02 22.96 -9.03
CA ILE A 59 20.78 22.35 -9.53
C ILE A 59 20.84 20.83 -9.41
N VAL A 60 21.93 20.19 -9.84
CA VAL A 60 22.11 18.74 -9.73
C VAL A 60 22.07 18.29 -8.27
N LEU A 61 22.78 18.99 -7.37
CA LEU A 61 22.75 18.68 -5.93
C LEU A 61 21.35 18.84 -5.35
N CYS A 62 20.62 19.91 -5.68
CA CYS A 62 19.24 20.10 -5.26
C CYS A 62 18.32 18.99 -5.77
N SER A 63 18.47 18.56 -7.03
CA SER A 63 17.71 17.44 -7.59
C SER A 63 18.01 16.12 -6.87
N PHE A 64 19.28 15.85 -6.56
CA PHE A 64 19.68 14.68 -5.76
C PHE A 64 19.12 14.74 -4.34
N ILE A 65 19.11 15.90 -3.70
CA ILE A 65 18.54 16.10 -2.36
C ILE A 65 17.03 15.87 -2.39
N VAL A 66 16.31 16.44 -3.37
CA VAL A 66 14.86 16.23 -3.52
C VAL A 66 14.55 14.76 -3.82
N TYR A 67 15.31 14.12 -4.70
CA TYR A 67 15.18 12.69 -4.98
C TYR A 67 15.43 11.84 -3.72
N TYR A 68 16.49 12.13 -2.97
CA TYR A 68 16.82 11.43 -1.74
C TYR A 68 15.74 11.64 -0.67
N HIS A 69 15.21 12.86 -0.52
CA HIS A 69 14.11 13.14 0.38
C HIS A 69 12.84 12.42 -0.05
N SER A 70 12.47 12.44 -1.32
CA SER A 70 11.31 11.72 -1.85
C SER A 70 11.43 10.21 -1.64
N TRP A 71 12.57 9.63 -1.98
CA TRP A 71 12.87 8.21 -1.75
C TRP A 71 12.90 7.85 -0.25
N ARG A 72 13.45 8.73 0.59
CA ARG A 72 13.42 8.56 2.06
C ARG A 72 12.00 8.65 2.58
N GLN A 73 11.16 9.50 2.01
CA GLN A 73 9.75 9.66 2.43
C GLN A 73 8.92 8.45 2.01
N THR A 74 9.14 7.87 0.84
CA THR A 74 8.51 6.60 0.45
C THR A 74 8.94 5.43 1.33
N ASN A 75 10.23 5.32 1.68
CA ASN A 75 10.71 4.29 2.61
C ASN A 75 10.23 4.53 4.06
N LEU A 76 10.15 5.78 4.50
CA LEU A 76 9.63 6.11 5.83
C LEU A 76 8.13 5.88 5.94
N LEU A 77 7.36 6.06 4.85
CA LEU A 77 5.93 5.69 4.82
C LEU A 77 5.73 4.18 4.85
N ASP A 78 6.63 3.40 4.25
CA ASP A 78 6.65 1.94 4.32
C ASP A 78 7.01 1.45 5.74
N ILE A 79 7.97 2.12 6.40
CA ILE A 79 8.38 1.85 7.79
C ILE A 79 7.35 2.37 8.81
N SER A 80 6.63 3.46 8.51
CA SER A 80 5.62 4.06 9.39
C SER A 80 4.23 3.45 9.22
N ARG A 81 4.10 2.34 8.48
CA ARG A 81 2.92 1.49 8.56
C ARG A 81 2.75 1.17 10.04
N GLN A 82 1.76 1.80 10.67
CA GLN A 82 1.34 1.51 12.05
C GLN A 82 1.41 -0.01 12.23
N PRO A 83 1.87 -0.54 13.39
CA PRO A 83 1.84 -1.99 13.60
C PRO A 83 0.45 -2.44 13.25
N SER A 84 0.38 -3.18 12.13
CA SER A 84 -0.86 -3.70 11.56
C SER A 84 -1.62 -4.27 12.74
N LYS A 85 -2.84 -3.79 12.97
CA LYS A 85 -3.69 -4.30 14.04
C LYS A 85 -3.61 -5.83 13.92
N SER A 86 -2.98 -6.49 14.91
CA SER A 86 -2.68 -7.92 14.80
C SER A 86 -4.00 -8.65 14.68
N VAL A 87 -4.32 -9.13 13.49
CA VAL A 87 -5.52 -9.94 13.24
C VAL A 87 -5.19 -11.39 13.50
N ARG A 88 -6.12 -12.11 14.13
CA ARG A 88 -5.99 -13.55 14.38
C ARG A 88 -6.63 -14.29 13.22
N ILE A 89 -5.85 -15.05 12.47
CA ILE A 89 -6.33 -15.76 11.27
C ILE A 89 -6.18 -17.26 11.51
N LEU A 90 -7.27 -18.01 11.32
CA LEU A 90 -7.21 -19.46 11.21
C LEU A 90 -6.92 -19.83 9.75
N TYR A 91 -5.87 -20.60 9.53
CA TYR A 91 -5.50 -21.14 8.22
C TYR A 91 -5.97 -22.59 8.14
N LEU A 92 -6.96 -22.88 7.30
CA LEU A 92 -7.43 -24.23 7.07
C LEU A 92 -6.85 -24.74 5.76
N VAL A 93 -6.12 -25.86 5.81
CA VAL A 93 -5.58 -26.54 4.62
C VAL A 93 -6.29 -27.86 4.42
N ARG A 94 -6.96 -28.03 3.27
CA ARG A 94 -7.60 -29.28 2.90
C ARG A 94 -6.63 -30.16 2.11
N THR A 95 -6.56 -31.43 2.50
CA THR A 95 -5.67 -32.40 1.85
C THR A 95 -6.22 -33.83 1.96
N SER A 96 -5.41 -34.81 1.55
CA SER A 96 -5.51 -36.23 1.87
C SER A 96 -4.10 -36.73 2.17
N ALA A 97 -3.96 -37.70 3.07
CA ALA A 97 -2.66 -38.22 3.47
C ALA A 97 -1.81 -38.73 2.28
N ARG A 98 -2.46 -39.16 1.18
CA ARG A 98 -1.76 -39.57 -0.04
C ARG A 98 -0.96 -38.44 -0.73
N PHE A 99 -1.27 -37.18 -0.40
CA PHE A 99 -0.61 -36.00 -0.92
C PHE A 99 0.41 -35.40 0.03
N TYR A 100 0.62 -36.00 1.21
CA TYR A 100 1.56 -35.50 2.21
C TYR A 100 2.96 -35.25 1.62
N GLU A 101 3.56 -36.28 1.03
CA GLU A 101 4.90 -36.20 0.42
C GLU A 101 4.91 -35.39 -0.89
N LYS A 102 3.81 -35.42 -1.64
CA LYS A 102 3.77 -34.87 -3.01
C LYS A 102 3.48 -33.38 -3.05
N ARG A 103 2.77 -32.86 -2.05
CA ARG A 103 2.24 -31.50 -2.04
C ARG A 103 2.49 -30.85 -0.69
N LEU A 104 1.94 -31.41 0.37
CA LEU A 104 1.88 -30.75 1.68
C LEU A 104 3.28 -30.46 2.28
N THR A 105 4.26 -31.33 2.07
CA THR A 105 5.63 -31.13 2.59
C THR A 105 6.22 -29.78 2.15
N TYR A 106 5.99 -29.36 0.91
CA TYR A 106 6.46 -28.06 0.42
C TYR A 106 5.76 -26.88 1.12
N LEU A 107 4.48 -27.01 1.46
CA LEU A 107 3.73 -25.98 2.17
C LEU A 107 4.21 -25.89 3.63
N LEU A 108 4.44 -27.04 4.29
CA LEU A 108 4.98 -27.15 5.65
C LEU A 108 6.38 -26.52 5.79
N GLU A 109 7.20 -26.61 4.76
CA GLU A 109 8.55 -26.01 4.73
C GLU A 109 8.55 -24.53 4.30
N THR A 110 7.41 -24.01 3.82
CA THR A 110 7.29 -22.63 3.32
C THR A 110 6.31 -21.81 4.14
N TRP A 111 5.14 -21.49 3.59
CA TRP A 111 4.24 -20.50 4.18
C TRP A 111 3.58 -21.01 5.46
N ILE A 112 3.35 -22.32 5.61
CA ILE A 112 2.76 -22.89 6.83
C ILE A 112 3.76 -22.79 8.00
N ALA A 113 5.08 -22.85 7.74
CA ALA A 113 6.08 -22.70 8.80
C ALA A 113 5.96 -21.35 9.53
N LEU A 114 5.44 -20.32 8.85
CA LEU A 114 5.23 -18.98 9.39
C LEU A 114 4.00 -18.88 10.32
N VAL A 115 3.03 -19.79 10.16
CA VAL A 115 1.71 -19.74 10.84
C VAL A 115 1.30 -21.10 11.40
N LYS A 116 2.28 -21.92 11.80
CA LYS A 116 2.08 -23.32 12.20
C LYS A 116 1.06 -23.49 13.34
N SER A 117 1.11 -22.60 14.33
CA SER A 117 0.19 -22.58 15.49
C SER A 117 -1.27 -22.31 15.13
N ASP A 118 -1.50 -21.67 13.99
CA ASP A 118 -2.82 -21.21 13.57
C ASP A 118 -3.32 -21.97 12.33
N THR A 119 -2.58 -23.02 11.91
CA THR A 119 -2.89 -23.85 10.75
C THR A 119 -3.52 -25.17 11.17
N PHE A 120 -4.67 -25.50 10.59
CA PHE A 120 -5.41 -26.74 10.80
C PHE A 120 -5.60 -27.47 9.49
N PHE A 121 -5.69 -28.80 9.56
CA PHE A 121 -5.76 -29.67 8.40
C PHE A 121 -7.05 -30.47 8.39
N VAL A 122 -7.78 -30.43 7.27
CA VAL A 122 -8.90 -31.34 7.00
C VAL A 122 -8.41 -32.44 6.08
N THR A 123 -8.29 -33.65 6.60
CA THR A 123 -7.63 -34.79 5.95
C THR A 123 -8.39 -36.09 6.21
N ASP A 124 -8.24 -37.07 5.32
CA ASP A 124 -8.87 -38.39 5.49
C ASP A 124 -8.22 -39.19 6.63
N THR A 125 -6.90 -39.23 6.69
CA THR A 125 -6.12 -40.00 7.69
C THR A 125 -5.01 -39.17 8.32
N PRO A 126 -4.47 -39.59 9.48
CA PRO A 126 -3.44 -38.82 10.19
C PRO A 126 -2.23 -38.50 9.32
N LEU A 127 -1.77 -37.25 9.41
CA LEU A 127 -0.60 -36.75 8.69
C LEU A 127 0.64 -36.90 9.58
N PRO A 128 1.79 -37.35 9.04
CA PRO A 128 3.04 -37.37 9.78
C PRO A 128 3.43 -35.97 10.30
N ASN A 129 4.04 -35.89 11.48
CA ASN A 129 4.61 -34.66 12.05
C ASN A 129 3.62 -33.49 12.27
N ILE A 130 2.31 -33.76 12.24
CA ILE A 130 1.25 -32.81 12.58
C ILE A 130 0.57 -33.30 13.85
N GLU A 131 0.34 -32.39 14.79
CA GLU A 131 -0.34 -32.70 16.05
C GLU A 131 -1.82 -33.03 15.81
N GLN A 132 -2.36 -33.95 16.62
CA GLN A 132 -3.71 -34.48 16.43
C GLN A 132 -4.81 -33.42 16.57
N ASP A 133 -4.59 -32.40 17.41
CA ASP A 133 -5.51 -31.28 17.63
C ASP A 133 -5.52 -30.27 16.48
N HIS A 134 -4.49 -30.27 15.63
CA HIS A 134 -4.44 -29.53 14.38
C HIS A 134 -5.06 -30.30 13.20
N MET A 135 -5.65 -31.48 13.42
CA MET A 135 -6.24 -32.30 12.37
C MET A 135 -7.73 -32.59 12.60
N ILE A 136 -8.51 -32.49 11.53
CA ILE A 136 -9.86 -33.05 11.44
C ILE A 136 -9.81 -34.25 10.50
N LEU A 137 -10.02 -35.44 11.08
CA LEU A 137 -10.03 -36.70 10.36
C LEU A 137 -11.41 -36.97 9.76
N THR A 138 -11.48 -37.11 8.44
CA THR A 138 -12.75 -37.22 7.71
C THR A 138 -13.07 -38.64 7.25
N LYS A 139 -12.17 -39.62 7.38
CA LYS A 139 -12.37 -40.97 6.85
C LYS A 139 -13.66 -41.64 7.35
N GLU A 140 -13.98 -41.51 8.63
CA GLU A 140 -15.17 -42.15 9.21
C GLU A 140 -16.48 -41.49 8.76
N THR A 141 -16.47 -40.18 8.48
CA THR A 141 -17.67 -39.41 8.11
C THR A 141 -17.86 -39.26 6.61
N CYS A 142 -16.75 -39.17 5.86
CA CYS A 142 -16.72 -38.85 4.44
C CYS A 142 -16.23 -40.02 3.58
N GLY A 143 -15.79 -41.12 4.20
CA GLY A 143 -15.13 -42.23 3.51
C GLY A 143 -13.70 -41.90 3.08
N LEU A 144 -13.12 -42.79 2.27
CA LEU A 144 -11.84 -42.52 1.62
C LEU A 144 -11.97 -41.38 0.61
N ASP A 145 -10.90 -40.61 0.44
CA ASP A 145 -10.90 -39.50 -0.52
C ASP A 145 -10.95 -40.01 -1.96
N ALA A 146 -12.16 -40.04 -2.51
CA ALA A 146 -12.44 -40.39 -3.90
C ALA A 146 -12.61 -39.15 -4.80
N HIS A 147 -12.40 -37.93 -4.28
CA HIS A 147 -12.63 -36.67 -5.00
C HIS A 147 -14.01 -36.57 -5.68
N THR A 148 -15.03 -37.20 -5.11
CA THR A 148 -16.40 -37.00 -5.57
C THR A 148 -16.96 -35.69 -5.03
N MET A 149 -17.99 -35.16 -5.68
CA MET A 149 -18.71 -33.97 -5.17
C MET A 149 -19.18 -34.19 -3.72
N GLY A 150 -19.65 -35.39 -3.38
CA GLY A 150 -20.05 -35.74 -2.01
C GLY A 150 -18.90 -35.69 -1.01
N ASN A 151 -17.69 -36.16 -1.39
CA ASN A 151 -16.52 -36.04 -0.52
C ASN A 151 -16.13 -34.58 -0.30
N LEU A 152 -16.16 -33.76 -1.36
CA LEU A 152 -15.85 -32.34 -1.27
C LEU A 152 -16.83 -31.62 -0.35
N CYS A 153 -18.15 -31.78 -0.56
CA CYS A 153 -19.17 -31.19 0.32
C CYS A 153 -19.00 -31.65 1.78
N CYS A 154 -18.66 -32.92 2.00
CA CYS A 154 -18.44 -33.46 3.35
C CYS A 154 -17.20 -32.83 4.01
N LYS A 155 -16.10 -32.66 3.27
CA LYS A 155 -14.92 -31.94 3.78
C LYS A 155 -15.24 -30.47 4.06
N THR A 156 -15.98 -29.79 3.19
CA THR A 156 -16.45 -28.41 3.45
C THR A 156 -17.30 -28.33 4.72
N ALA A 157 -18.14 -29.33 5.00
CA ALA A 157 -18.89 -29.37 6.25
C ALA A 157 -17.99 -29.44 7.50
N HIS A 158 -16.84 -30.13 7.41
CA HIS A 158 -15.82 -30.13 8.47
C HIS A 158 -15.10 -28.80 8.62
N ASP A 159 -14.85 -28.09 7.52
CA ASP A 159 -14.31 -26.73 7.57
C ASP A 159 -15.21 -25.82 8.41
N PHE A 160 -16.53 -25.90 8.21
CA PHE A 160 -17.50 -25.15 9.01
C PHE A 160 -17.55 -25.58 10.47
N GLN A 161 -17.34 -26.87 10.76
CA GLN A 161 -17.23 -27.30 12.15
C GLN A 161 -16.01 -26.68 12.84
N LEU A 162 -14.89 -26.59 12.13
CA LEU A 162 -13.70 -25.92 12.66
C LEU A 162 -13.97 -24.44 12.92
N TYR A 163 -14.57 -23.75 11.95
CA TYR A 163 -15.02 -22.36 12.13
C TYR A 163 -15.85 -22.19 13.40
N ARG A 164 -16.90 -23.00 13.55
CA ARG A 164 -17.79 -22.92 14.73
C ARG A 164 -17.08 -23.16 16.06
N ARG A 165 -16.09 -24.06 16.10
CA ARG A 165 -15.30 -24.33 17.32
C ARG A 165 -14.39 -23.16 17.68
N HIS A 166 -13.95 -22.39 16.70
CA HIS A 166 -12.90 -21.39 16.84
C HIS A 166 -13.37 -19.93 16.65
N ILE A 167 -14.66 -19.69 16.44
CA ILE A 167 -15.25 -18.37 16.18
C ILE A 167 -14.95 -17.31 17.26
N SER A 168 -14.68 -17.70 18.50
CA SER A 168 -14.28 -16.78 19.58
C SER A 168 -12.77 -16.52 19.64
N THR A 169 -11.98 -17.37 18.98
CA THR A 169 -10.51 -17.40 19.06
C THR A 169 -9.85 -16.67 17.89
N TYR A 170 -10.50 -16.66 16.73
CA TYR A 170 -9.96 -16.04 15.52
C TYR A 170 -10.91 -14.99 14.96
N ASP A 171 -10.33 -13.99 14.29
CA ASP A 171 -11.05 -12.90 13.63
C ASP A 171 -11.40 -13.27 12.18
N TRP A 172 -10.54 -14.07 11.54
CA TRP A 172 -10.68 -14.48 10.14
C TRP A 172 -10.46 -15.98 9.96
N PHE A 173 -11.14 -16.53 8.95
CA PHE A 173 -11.05 -17.93 8.58
C PHE A 173 -10.74 -18.02 7.09
N CYS A 174 -9.58 -18.60 6.79
CA CYS A 174 -9.10 -18.72 5.42
C CYS A 174 -8.95 -20.19 5.05
N HIS A 175 -9.49 -20.56 3.89
CA HIS A 175 -9.50 -21.90 3.37
C HIS A 175 -8.54 -22.01 2.18
N PHE A 176 -7.69 -23.02 2.21
CA PHE A 176 -6.72 -23.31 1.16
C PHE A 176 -6.69 -24.80 0.82
N ASP A 177 -6.42 -25.13 -0.45
CA ASP A 177 -6.09 -26.48 -0.89
C ASP A 177 -4.57 -26.75 -0.76
N ASP A 178 -4.19 -28.03 -0.77
CA ASP A 178 -2.81 -28.48 -0.57
C ASP A 178 -1.83 -28.16 -1.72
N ASP A 179 -2.30 -27.51 -2.77
CA ASP A 179 -1.54 -27.02 -3.91
C ASP A 179 -1.53 -25.48 -4.03
N GLN A 180 -1.98 -24.77 -2.98
CA GLN A 180 -1.98 -23.31 -2.94
C GLN A 180 -0.83 -22.73 -2.08
N TYR A 181 -0.21 -21.67 -2.58
CA TYR A 181 0.79 -20.87 -1.85
C TYR A 181 0.16 -19.60 -1.30
N VAL A 182 0.42 -19.29 -0.03
CA VAL A 182 -0.10 -18.09 0.63
C VAL A 182 1.03 -17.12 0.95
N ASN A 183 0.93 -15.88 0.47
CA ASN A 183 1.76 -14.80 0.99
C ASN A 183 1.15 -14.31 2.32
N VAL A 184 1.66 -14.87 3.42
CA VAL A 184 1.15 -14.65 4.79
C VAL A 184 1.16 -13.17 5.16
N ASP A 185 2.25 -12.46 4.89
CA ASP A 185 2.39 -11.04 5.24
C ASP A 185 1.37 -10.18 4.50
N ASN A 186 1.18 -10.42 3.19
CA ASN A 186 0.20 -9.68 2.40
C ASN A 186 -1.23 -9.96 2.87
N LEU A 187 -1.55 -11.22 3.17
CA LEU A 187 -2.87 -11.61 3.67
C LEU A 187 -3.16 -10.92 5.01
N GLN A 188 -2.23 -11.00 5.97
CA GLN A 188 -2.38 -10.35 7.28
C GLN A 188 -2.53 -8.83 7.15
N ASN A 189 -1.70 -8.20 6.31
CA ASN A 189 -1.73 -6.77 6.06
C ASN A 189 -3.03 -6.31 5.39
N TYR A 190 -3.62 -7.14 4.53
CA TYR A 190 -4.88 -6.82 3.88
C TYR A 190 -6.05 -6.97 4.87
N LEU A 191 -6.14 -8.10 5.56
CA LEU A 191 -7.23 -8.38 6.50
C LEU A 191 -7.24 -7.43 7.71
N SER A 192 -6.09 -6.89 8.12
CA SER A 192 -6.02 -5.88 9.18
C SER A 192 -6.63 -4.54 8.82
N THR A 193 -6.86 -4.27 7.52
CA THR A 193 -7.56 -3.06 7.05
C THR A 193 -9.08 -3.19 7.14
N LEU A 194 -9.61 -4.40 7.33
CA LEU A 194 -11.04 -4.70 7.31
C LEU A 194 -11.60 -4.86 8.73
N ASN A 195 -12.89 -4.56 8.90
CA ASN A 195 -13.59 -4.83 10.17
C ASN A 195 -14.08 -6.28 10.20
N PHE A 196 -13.45 -7.14 11.00
CA PHE A 196 -13.84 -8.55 11.12
C PHE A 196 -15.28 -8.79 11.63
N ASN A 197 -15.96 -7.78 12.18
CA ASN A 197 -17.37 -7.88 12.56
C ASN A 197 -18.34 -7.67 11.38
N THR A 198 -17.81 -7.31 10.20
CA THR A 198 -18.58 -7.18 8.97
C THR A 198 -18.55 -8.52 8.22
N PRO A 199 -19.68 -8.99 7.65
CA PRO A 199 -19.76 -10.29 6.96
C PRO A 199 -19.09 -10.24 5.57
N TYR A 200 -17.79 -10.55 5.52
CA TYR A 200 -17.01 -10.55 4.28
C TYR A 200 -16.80 -11.96 3.71
N TYR A 201 -16.94 -12.08 2.39
CA TYR A 201 -16.43 -13.21 1.60
C TYR A 201 -15.42 -12.67 0.62
N ILE A 202 -14.21 -13.20 0.68
CA ILE A 202 -13.07 -12.64 -0.05
C ILE A 202 -12.42 -13.79 -0.79
N GLY A 203 -12.51 -13.78 -2.11
CA GLY A 203 -11.91 -14.85 -2.89
C GLY A 203 -12.24 -14.69 -4.36
N HIS A 204 -11.67 -15.58 -5.16
CA HIS A 204 -11.96 -15.61 -6.58
C HIS A 204 -13.33 -16.27 -6.83
N VAL A 205 -14.31 -15.51 -7.31
CA VAL A 205 -15.71 -16.00 -7.46
C VAL A 205 -15.97 -16.87 -8.69
N GLY A 206 -14.97 -17.14 -9.51
CA GLY A 206 -15.03 -18.19 -10.54
C GLY A 206 -15.99 -17.91 -11.70
N ALA A 207 -16.60 -16.73 -11.76
CA ALA A 207 -17.44 -16.29 -12.86
C ALA A 207 -17.07 -14.85 -13.25
N GLU A 208 -16.99 -14.64 -14.57
CA GLU A 208 -16.63 -13.42 -15.31
C GLU A 208 -15.12 -13.11 -15.41
N ALA A 209 -14.59 -13.32 -16.62
CA ALA A 209 -13.22 -13.03 -17.02
C ALA A 209 -12.82 -11.54 -16.93
N ASP A 210 -13.78 -10.65 -16.63
CA ASP A 210 -13.60 -9.21 -16.57
C ASP A 210 -13.81 -8.61 -15.16
N VAL A 211 -13.98 -9.44 -14.12
CA VAL A 211 -14.06 -8.97 -12.73
C VAL A 211 -12.65 -8.81 -12.17
N PRO A 212 -12.24 -7.60 -11.74
CA PRO A 212 -10.92 -7.40 -11.17
C PRO A 212 -10.73 -8.24 -9.89
N PHE A 213 -9.52 -8.80 -9.69
CA PHE A 213 -9.17 -9.67 -8.56
C PHE A 213 -9.53 -9.12 -7.17
N TYR A 214 -9.69 -7.80 -7.05
CA TYR A 214 -9.99 -7.06 -5.81
C TYR A 214 -11.46 -6.68 -5.66
N GLU A 215 -12.37 -7.18 -6.49
CA GLU A 215 -13.79 -7.02 -6.21
C GLU A 215 -14.14 -7.91 -5.02
N HIS A 216 -14.14 -7.28 -3.84
CA HIS A 216 -14.78 -7.82 -2.66
C HIS A 216 -16.17 -8.27 -3.07
N VAL A 217 -16.40 -9.57 -3.08
CA VAL A 217 -17.76 -10.06 -3.19
C VAL A 217 -18.38 -9.83 -1.82
N LEU A 218 -18.91 -8.62 -1.66
CA LEU A 218 -19.86 -8.31 -0.61
C LEU A 218 -20.99 -9.31 -0.78
N LEU A 219 -20.96 -10.34 0.07
CA LEU A 219 -21.97 -11.37 0.20
C LEU A 219 -23.37 -10.81 0.16
N GLU A 220 -23.59 -9.59 0.63
CA GLU A 220 -24.90 -8.92 0.54
C GLU A 220 -25.53 -8.99 -0.85
N ARG A 221 -24.76 -8.91 -1.95
CA ARG A 221 -25.32 -9.00 -3.31
C ARG A 221 -25.75 -10.41 -3.73
N HIS A 222 -25.20 -11.45 -3.12
CA HIS A 222 -25.49 -12.86 -3.47
C HIS A 222 -26.20 -13.64 -2.35
N LEU A 223 -26.28 -13.08 -1.14
CA LEU A 223 -27.02 -13.63 -0.01
C LEU A 223 -28.54 -13.56 -0.23
N HIS A 224 -29.02 -12.69 -1.13
CA HIS A 224 -30.43 -12.61 -1.50
C HIS A 224 -30.96 -13.93 -2.11
N ASP A 225 -30.09 -14.72 -2.72
CA ASP A 225 -30.45 -16.00 -3.33
C ASP A 225 -30.50 -17.15 -2.30
N PHE A 226 -30.09 -16.89 -1.05
CA PHE A 226 -30.05 -17.88 0.02
C PHE A 226 -31.15 -17.64 1.06
N PRO A 227 -31.72 -18.71 1.65
CA PRO A 227 -32.72 -18.56 2.70
C PRO A 227 -32.14 -17.78 3.89
N PRO A 228 -32.90 -16.85 4.51
CA PRO A 228 -32.44 -15.98 5.59
C PRO A 228 -32.21 -16.71 6.92
N SER A 229 -31.93 -18.01 6.90
CA SER A 229 -31.64 -18.75 8.12
C SER A 229 -30.31 -18.27 8.72
N PRO A 230 -30.23 -18.06 10.04
CA PRO A 230 -29.00 -17.63 10.71
C PRO A 230 -27.82 -18.57 10.43
N LEU A 231 -28.09 -19.85 10.20
CA LEU A 231 -27.11 -20.89 9.89
C LEU A 231 -26.58 -20.83 8.46
N ILE A 232 -27.44 -20.59 7.46
CA ILE A 232 -27.04 -20.47 6.05
C ILE A 232 -26.30 -19.14 5.82
N ARG A 233 -26.73 -18.11 6.53
CA ARG A 233 -26.03 -16.82 6.54
C ARG A 233 -24.63 -16.98 7.16
N GLN A 234 -24.51 -17.60 8.34
CA GLN A 234 -23.21 -18.00 8.92
C GLN A 234 -22.38 -18.96 8.04
N PHE A 235 -23.03 -19.79 7.22
CA PHE A 235 -22.40 -20.76 6.32
C PHE A 235 -21.74 -20.10 5.11
N MET A 236 -22.28 -18.99 4.58
CA MET A 236 -21.66 -18.30 3.44
C MET A 236 -20.71 -17.17 3.88
N GLU A 237 -20.78 -16.74 5.15
CA GLU A 237 -20.28 -15.42 5.58
C GLU A 237 -18.79 -15.26 5.85
N LEU A 238 -17.97 -16.31 5.80
CA LEU A 238 -16.60 -16.23 6.33
C LEU A 238 -15.64 -17.27 5.75
N VAL A 239 -15.60 -17.38 4.42
CA VAL A 239 -14.55 -18.16 3.77
C VAL A 239 -13.73 -17.23 2.90
N CYS A 240 -12.47 -17.01 3.26
CA CYS A 240 -11.51 -16.61 2.24
C CYS A 240 -11.23 -17.86 1.40
N VAL A 241 -11.71 -17.89 0.16
CA VAL A 241 -11.42 -18.99 -0.78
C VAL A 241 -10.26 -18.54 -1.65
N GLY A 242 -9.15 -19.29 -1.60
CA GLY A 242 -8.05 -19.15 -2.55
C GLY A 242 -8.44 -19.59 -3.95
#